data_AF-A0A2V9UJ11-F1
#
_entry.id   AF-A0A2V9UJ11-F1
#
_cell.length_a   1.000
_cell.length_b   1.000
_cell.length_c   1.000
_cell.angle_alpha   90.00
_cell.angle_beta   90.00
_cell.angle_gamma   90.00
#
_symmetry.space_group_name_H-M   'P 1'
#
loop_
_entity.id
_entity.type
_entity.pdbx_description
1 polymer ?
#
loop_
_entity_poly.entity_id
_entity_poly.type
_entity_poly.pdbx_seq_one_letter_code
_entity_poly.pdbx_strand_id
1 'polypeptide(L)'
;MYRRVILISSFRVSEKRRIAVIPGDGIGKEVIPQAVRVLEAVGSDFAFTHFDWGAERYLADKTAVPADGFATLSSDFDAIFVGAFGDPRVPSNIHAKEILLGMRFKLDLFANVRPVRLMDVSLCPLKGVEPKDVDFVVVRENTEGVYGDLGGVFRQGTPDEIAIQEDVNTRKGVERIVRYAFEYCAANKKLDGSPRRRLLLCDKSNAMTHAGGLWQRVFKEVGGYYPQIDKQHMYVDALCMQMIRDPGQFDVIVTNNMFGDIITDLAAGLQGGLGMAASGNLHPGKTSMFEPVHGSAPPIAGKNIANPFGAILTAAMMLSHFGMTSKAERIEAAVLEAVRQKKTTTDIGGSLGTREAGDWVANYASH
;
A
#
# COMPACT_ATOMS: atom_id res chain seq x y z
N MET A 1 18.49 31.61 -12.54
CA MET A 1 18.20 31.36 -13.97
C MET A 1 18.52 29.89 -14.27
N TYR A 2 17.64 28.97 -13.85
CA TYR A 2 17.83 27.53 -14.07
C TYR A 2 16.81 27.05 -15.10
N ARG A 3 17.33 26.51 -16.21
CA ARG A 3 16.58 26.08 -17.38
C ARG A 3 15.59 24.96 -17.01
N ARG A 4 14.32 25.14 -17.40
CA ARG A 4 13.34 24.05 -17.54
C ARG A 4 13.93 23.02 -18.51
N VAL A 5 14.31 21.86 -18.01
CA VAL A 5 14.50 20.67 -18.83
C VAL A 5 13.12 20.07 -19.03
N ILE A 6 12.53 20.33 -20.19
CA ILE A 6 11.37 19.58 -20.65
C ILE A 6 11.93 18.24 -21.15
N LEU A 7 11.86 17.20 -20.31
CA LEU A 7 12.08 15.83 -20.75
C LEU A 7 10.84 15.38 -21.54
N ILE A 8 10.88 15.59 -22.86
CA ILE A 8 10.00 14.88 -23.77
C ILE A 8 10.56 13.46 -23.85
N SER A 9 10.01 12.57 -23.02
CA SER A 9 10.21 11.13 -23.18
C SER A 9 9.63 10.72 -24.53
N SER A 10 10.49 10.32 -25.48
CA SER A 10 10.05 9.67 -26.70
C SER A 10 9.43 8.32 -26.33
N PHE A 11 8.11 8.24 -26.33
CA PHE A 11 7.42 6.96 -26.18
C PHE A 11 7.70 6.11 -27.42
N ARG A 12 8.38 4.96 -27.21
CA ARG A 12 8.44 3.89 -28.21
C ARG A 12 7.03 3.34 -28.44
N VAL A 13 6.76 2.92 -29.67
CA VAL A 13 5.53 2.24 -30.08
C VAL A 13 5.31 1.00 -29.20
N SER A 14 4.23 1.04 -28.42
CA SER A 14 3.52 -0.04 -27.70
C SER A 14 4.29 -1.34 -27.44
N GLU A 15 5.26 -1.32 -26.52
CA GLU A 15 5.64 -2.54 -25.81
C GLU A 15 4.68 -2.76 -24.65
N LYS A 16 4.14 -3.98 -24.52
CA LYS A 16 3.30 -4.37 -23.39
C LYS A 16 4.02 -4.09 -22.08
N ARG A 17 3.31 -3.58 -21.07
CA ARG A 17 3.82 -3.43 -19.70
C ARG A 17 4.13 -4.81 -19.12
N ARG A 18 5.38 -5.03 -18.76
CA ARG A 18 5.87 -6.26 -18.15
C ARG A 18 5.58 -6.20 -16.65
N ILE A 19 4.73 -7.08 -16.16
CA ILE A 19 4.30 -7.10 -14.76
C ILE A 19 4.70 -8.45 -14.15
N ALA A 20 5.53 -8.40 -13.10
CA ALA A 20 5.84 -9.57 -12.29
C ALA A 20 4.67 -9.82 -11.33
N VAL A 21 4.06 -11.01 -11.39
CA VAL A 21 2.92 -11.37 -10.54
C VAL A 21 3.37 -12.39 -9.50
N ILE A 22 3.26 -12.03 -8.23
CA ILE A 22 3.68 -12.86 -7.09
C ILE A 22 2.48 -13.05 -6.15
N PRO A 23 1.65 -14.09 -6.35
CA PRO A 23 0.45 -14.29 -5.53
C PRO A 23 0.74 -14.53 -4.05
N GLY A 24 1.91 -15.12 -3.74
CA GLY A 24 2.32 -15.43 -2.37
C GLY A 24 1.49 -16.56 -1.75
N ASP A 25 1.01 -16.32 -0.53
CA ASP A 25 0.41 -17.29 0.38
C ASP A 25 -1.07 -17.02 0.65
N GLY A 26 -1.75 -18.06 1.16
CA GLY A 26 -3.14 -17.98 1.61
C GLY A 26 -4.07 -17.37 0.57
N ILE A 27 -4.86 -16.37 0.97
CA ILE A 27 -5.83 -15.70 0.09
C ILE A 27 -5.17 -14.91 -1.06
N GLY A 28 -3.86 -14.62 -0.99
CA GLY A 28 -3.13 -14.02 -2.10
C GLY A 28 -3.26 -14.82 -3.39
N LYS A 29 -3.31 -16.16 -3.27
CA LYS A 29 -3.56 -17.09 -4.38
C LYS A 29 -4.99 -17.05 -4.92
N GLU A 30 -5.94 -16.50 -4.17
CA GLU A 30 -7.34 -16.37 -4.57
C GLU A 30 -7.65 -14.98 -5.16
N VAL A 31 -7.15 -13.91 -4.52
CA VAL A 31 -7.50 -12.52 -4.88
C VAL A 31 -6.69 -11.98 -6.06
N ILE A 32 -5.41 -12.35 -6.19
CA ILE A 32 -4.54 -11.84 -7.27
C ILE A 32 -4.99 -12.30 -8.65
N PRO A 33 -5.40 -13.58 -8.86
CA PRO A 33 -6.01 -13.98 -10.12
C PRO A 33 -7.27 -13.19 -10.49
N GLN A 34 -8.03 -12.67 -9.51
CA GLN A 34 -9.20 -11.82 -9.80
C GLN A 34 -8.77 -10.47 -10.37
N ALA A 35 -7.78 -9.85 -9.72
CA ALA A 35 -7.25 -8.58 -10.17
C ALA A 35 -6.56 -8.68 -11.54
N VAL A 36 -5.85 -9.78 -11.82
CA VAL A 36 -5.27 -10.05 -13.15
C VAL A 36 -6.37 -10.18 -14.21
N ARG A 37 -7.46 -10.92 -13.93
CA ARG A 37 -8.61 -10.99 -14.85
C ARG A 37 -9.24 -9.63 -15.14
N VAL A 38 -9.35 -8.76 -14.13
CA VAL A 38 -9.85 -7.39 -14.32
C VAL A 38 -8.88 -6.55 -15.16
N LEU A 39 -7.56 -6.68 -14.96
CA LEU A 39 -6.55 -6.02 -15.80
C LEU A 39 -6.68 -6.45 -17.28
N GLU A 40 -6.84 -7.74 -17.54
CA GLU A 40 -7.05 -8.27 -18.88
C GLU A 40 -8.34 -7.74 -19.51
N ALA A 41 -9.42 -7.63 -18.73
CA ALA A 41 -10.71 -7.13 -19.18
C ALA A 41 -10.66 -5.65 -19.62
N VAL A 42 -9.81 -4.83 -19.00
CA VAL A 42 -9.66 -3.41 -19.37
C VAL A 42 -8.63 -3.15 -20.48
N GLY A 43 -7.92 -4.18 -20.96
CA GLY A 43 -7.11 -4.13 -22.18
C GLY A 43 -5.96 -5.12 -22.27
N SER A 44 -5.34 -5.22 -23.45
CA SER A 44 -4.32 -6.22 -23.79
C SER A 44 -2.86 -5.74 -23.69
N ASP A 45 -2.62 -4.58 -23.08
CA ASP A 45 -1.31 -3.91 -22.99
C ASP A 45 -0.38 -4.49 -21.91
N PHE A 46 -0.66 -5.70 -21.41
CA PHE A 46 0.03 -6.30 -20.26
C PHE A 46 0.68 -7.63 -20.65
N ALA A 47 1.88 -7.87 -20.11
CA ALA A 47 2.61 -9.12 -20.17
C ALA A 47 2.93 -9.57 -18.74
N PHE A 48 2.22 -10.59 -18.26
CA PHE A 48 2.38 -11.11 -16.91
C PHE A 48 3.42 -12.22 -16.87
N THR A 49 4.34 -12.17 -15.90
CA THR A 49 5.22 -13.30 -15.55
C THR A 49 4.95 -13.69 -14.10
N HIS A 50 4.54 -14.94 -13.89
CA HIS A 50 4.19 -15.43 -12.56
C HIS A 50 5.40 -16.02 -11.85
N PHE A 51 5.59 -15.64 -10.59
CA PHE A 51 6.60 -16.19 -9.70
C PHE A 51 5.93 -16.97 -8.57
N ASP A 52 6.56 -18.08 -8.18
CA ASP A 52 6.11 -19.02 -7.16
C ASP A 52 6.66 -18.69 -5.76
N TRP A 53 7.09 -17.45 -5.52
CA TRP A 53 7.66 -17.04 -4.25
C TRP A 53 6.58 -17.07 -3.16
N GLY A 54 6.81 -17.89 -2.12
CA GLY A 54 5.86 -18.13 -1.04
C GLY A 54 6.24 -19.36 -0.22
N ALA A 55 5.36 -19.73 0.70
CA ALA A 55 5.55 -20.82 1.65
C ALA A 55 5.72 -22.18 0.97
N GLU A 56 5.02 -22.46 -0.13
CA GLU A 56 5.15 -23.75 -0.83
C GLU A 56 6.59 -23.98 -1.33
N ARG A 57 7.17 -22.98 -2.00
CA ARG A 57 8.55 -23.03 -2.47
C ARG A 57 9.51 -23.16 -1.29
N TYR A 58 9.36 -22.30 -0.28
CA TYR A 58 10.21 -22.33 0.91
C TYR A 58 10.14 -23.67 1.65
N LEU A 59 8.97 -24.29 1.75
CA LEU A 59 8.82 -25.60 2.38
C LEU A 59 9.49 -26.70 1.57
N ALA A 60 9.47 -26.61 0.24
CA ALA A 60 10.06 -27.58 -0.67
C ALA A 60 11.60 -27.55 -0.69
N ASP A 61 12.21 -26.38 -0.81
CA ASP A 61 13.66 -26.27 -1.06
C ASP A 61 14.39 -25.23 -0.18
N LYS A 62 13.68 -24.60 0.78
CA LYS A 62 14.18 -23.51 1.66
C LYS A 62 14.54 -22.21 0.93
N THR A 63 14.15 -22.05 -0.33
CA THR A 63 14.33 -20.82 -1.09
C THR A 63 13.12 -19.92 -0.96
N ALA A 64 13.25 -18.79 -0.28
CA ALA A 64 12.22 -17.75 -0.26
C ALA A 64 12.27 -16.89 -1.54
N VAL A 65 13.48 -16.44 -1.90
CA VAL A 65 13.77 -15.65 -3.11
C VAL A 65 15.02 -16.21 -3.78
N PRO A 66 15.03 -16.46 -5.10
CA PRO A 66 16.24 -16.81 -5.85
C PRO A 66 17.34 -15.75 -5.69
N ALA A 67 18.61 -16.15 -5.81
CA ALA A 67 19.75 -15.26 -5.57
C ALA A 67 19.74 -13.99 -6.44
N ASP A 68 19.24 -14.08 -7.67
CA ASP A 68 19.09 -12.99 -8.63
C ASP A 68 17.68 -12.36 -8.63
N GLY A 69 16.75 -12.86 -7.82
CA GLY A 69 15.33 -12.54 -7.91
C GLY A 69 15.02 -11.04 -7.87
N PHE A 70 15.59 -10.29 -6.92
CA PHE A 70 15.38 -8.84 -6.86
C PHE A 70 16.02 -8.08 -8.03
N ALA A 71 17.17 -8.54 -8.53
CA ALA A 71 17.80 -7.94 -9.68
C ALA A 71 16.93 -8.13 -10.93
N THR A 72 16.43 -9.35 -11.15
CA THR A 72 15.46 -9.70 -12.21
C THR A 72 14.21 -8.83 -12.12
N LEU A 73 13.61 -8.71 -10.93
CA LEU A 73 12.44 -7.84 -10.74
C LEU A 73 12.73 -6.38 -11.14
N SER A 74 13.91 -5.86 -10.78
CA SER A 74 14.27 -4.47 -11.07
C SER A 74 14.63 -4.21 -12.53
N SER A 75 15.21 -5.19 -13.25
CA SER A 75 15.67 -4.99 -14.63
C SER A 75 14.61 -5.32 -15.66
N ASP A 76 13.77 -6.32 -15.38
CA ASP A 76 12.97 -6.98 -16.41
C ASP A 76 11.48 -6.59 -16.35
N PHE A 77 11.05 -5.85 -15.33
CA PHE A 77 9.64 -5.54 -15.11
C PHE A 77 9.39 -4.05 -14.89
N ASP A 78 8.27 -3.57 -15.43
CA ASP A 78 7.76 -2.21 -15.23
C ASP A 78 7.08 -2.05 -13.85
N ALA A 79 6.48 -3.12 -13.34
CA ALA A 79 5.93 -3.18 -11.98
C ALA A 79 5.91 -4.61 -11.43
N ILE A 80 5.78 -4.68 -10.11
CA ILE A 80 5.62 -5.93 -9.36
C ILE A 80 4.23 -5.89 -8.73
N PHE A 81 3.39 -6.89 -9.00
CA PHE A 81 2.05 -7.02 -8.47
C PHE A 81 1.97 -8.24 -7.55
N VAL A 82 1.68 -7.99 -6.28
CA VAL A 82 1.92 -8.94 -5.20
C VAL A 82 0.64 -9.18 -4.41
N GLY A 83 0.44 -10.44 -3.99
CA GLY A 83 -0.62 -10.82 -3.07
C GLY A 83 -0.23 -10.57 -1.63
N ALA A 84 -0.15 -11.64 -0.85
CA ALA A 84 0.19 -11.55 0.57
C ALA A 84 1.13 -12.69 0.96
N PHE A 85 1.85 -12.56 2.06
CA PHE A 85 2.79 -13.58 2.53
C PHE A 85 2.54 -13.94 3.99
N GLY A 86 2.88 -15.17 4.35
CA GLY A 86 2.76 -15.69 5.70
C GLY A 86 1.95 -16.98 5.72
N ASP A 87 2.46 -17.98 6.42
CA ASP A 87 1.87 -19.31 6.46
C ASP A 87 2.17 -19.98 7.81
N PRO A 88 1.16 -20.52 8.53
CA PRO A 88 1.36 -21.11 9.85
C PRO A 88 2.27 -22.35 9.84
N ARG A 89 2.50 -22.98 8.68
CA ARG A 89 3.46 -24.09 8.52
C ARG A 89 4.92 -23.62 8.62
N VAL A 90 5.17 -22.31 8.53
CA VAL A 90 6.47 -21.69 8.77
C VAL A 90 6.33 -20.76 9.99
N PRO A 91 6.49 -21.26 11.22
CA PRO A 91 6.18 -20.50 12.43
C PRO A 91 6.94 -19.17 12.57
N SER A 92 8.15 -19.08 12.02
CA SER A 92 8.95 -17.86 12.03
C SER A 92 8.51 -16.82 10.99
N ASN A 93 7.69 -17.20 10.01
CA ASN A 93 7.38 -16.40 8.82
C ASN A 93 8.62 -15.83 8.12
N ILE A 94 9.77 -16.51 8.24
CA ILE A 94 11.04 -16.01 7.72
C ILE A 94 10.98 -15.79 6.21
N HIS A 95 10.31 -16.67 5.46
CA HIS A 95 10.13 -16.53 4.02
C HIS A 95 9.32 -15.28 3.66
N ALA A 96 8.25 -15.00 4.40
CA ALA A 96 7.43 -13.81 4.19
C ALA A 96 8.24 -12.54 4.43
N LYS A 97 9.08 -12.53 5.48
CA LYS A 97 10.02 -11.43 5.77
C LYS A 97 11.04 -11.28 4.64
N GLU A 98 11.69 -12.36 4.24
CA GLU A 98 12.71 -12.38 3.19
C GLU A 98 12.17 -11.94 1.84
N ILE A 99 10.93 -12.29 1.50
CA ILE A 99 10.28 -11.86 0.26
C ILE A 99 9.83 -10.40 0.37
N LEU A 100 8.94 -10.08 1.31
CA LEU A 100 8.25 -8.78 1.35
C LEU A 100 9.18 -7.65 1.79
N LEU A 101 9.85 -7.80 2.94
CA LEU A 101 10.81 -6.78 3.39
C LEU A 101 12.05 -6.78 2.50
N GLY A 102 12.45 -7.94 1.96
CA GLY A 102 13.51 -8.04 0.95
C GLY A 102 13.20 -7.18 -0.28
N MET A 103 12.00 -7.29 -0.87
CA MET A 103 11.60 -6.43 -1.99
C MET A 103 11.66 -4.95 -1.59
N ARG A 104 11.06 -4.58 -0.45
CA ARG A 104 11.03 -3.18 0.01
C ARG A 104 12.42 -2.59 0.19
N PHE A 105 13.34 -3.31 0.84
CA PHE A 105 14.66 -2.80 1.18
C PHE A 105 15.64 -2.91 0.00
N LYS A 106 15.66 -4.04 -0.73
CA LYS A 106 16.61 -4.26 -1.82
C LYS A 106 16.28 -3.45 -3.07
N LEU A 107 15.00 -3.13 -3.29
CA LEU A 107 14.56 -2.24 -4.38
C LEU A 107 14.40 -0.78 -3.92
N ASP A 108 14.67 -0.49 -2.65
CA ASP A 108 14.59 0.85 -2.04
C ASP A 108 13.20 1.51 -2.19
N LEU A 109 12.13 0.71 -2.03
CA LEU A 109 10.72 1.11 -2.17
C LEU A 109 10.23 1.91 -0.95
N PHE A 110 10.84 3.07 -0.73
CA PHE A 110 10.74 3.82 0.52
C PHE A 110 9.39 4.47 0.80
N ALA A 111 8.56 4.70 -0.23
CA ALA A 111 7.27 5.35 -0.09
C ALA A 111 6.13 4.33 -0.21
N ASN A 112 5.58 3.89 0.92
CA ASN A 112 4.35 3.11 0.93
C ASN A 112 3.15 4.07 0.95
N VAL A 113 2.42 4.13 -0.16
CA VAL A 113 1.27 5.02 -0.38
C VAL A 113 -0.01 4.21 -0.25
N ARG A 114 -0.84 4.58 0.72
CA ARG A 114 -2.11 3.92 1.04
C ARG A 114 -3.25 4.93 0.99
N PRO A 115 -3.99 5.02 -0.13
CA PRO A 115 -5.19 5.85 -0.21
C PRO A 115 -6.30 5.26 0.67
N VAL A 116 -7.04 6.15 1.33
CA VAL A 116 -8.19 5.84 2.18
C VAL A 116 -9.38 6.61 1.61
N ARG A 117 -10.25 5.89 0.91
CA ARG A 117 -11.35 6.43 0.10
C ARG A 117 -12.62 5.66 0.36
N LEU A 118 -13.61 6.32 0.95
CA LEU A 118 -14.94 5.74 1.11
C LEU A 118 -15.70 5.83 -0.21
N MET A 119 -15.94 4.68 -0.85
CA MET A 119 -16.65 4.63 -2.13
C MET A 119 -18.17 4.75 -1.97
N ASP A 120 -18.73 4.15 -0.92
CA ASP A 120 -20.16 4.13 -0.62
C ASP A 120 -20.37 4.11 0.89
N VAL A 121 -21.37 4.87 1.38
CA VAL A 121 -21.67 4.99 2.81
C VAL A 121 -21.90 3.64 3.51
N SER A 122 -22.40 2.63 2.79
CA SER A 122 -22.64 1.29 3.33
C SER A 122 -21.37 0.56 3.80
N LEU A 123 -20.19 1.01 3.36
CA LEU A 123 -18.90 0.44 3.76
C LEU A 123 -18.36 1.04 5.07
N CYS A 124 -18.85 2.20 5.50
CA CYS A 124 -18.32 2.90 6.66
C CYS A 124 -19.06 2.50 7.94
N PRO A 125 -18.37 2.08 9.02
CA PRO A 125 -19.01 1.80 10.29
C PRO A 125 -19.41 3.07 11.07
N LEU A 126 -18.89 4.25 10.68
CA LEU A 126 -19.17 5.51 11.35
C LEU A 126 -20.51 6.09 10.90
N LYS A 127 -21.28 6.61 11.86
CA LYS A 127 -22.59 7.21 11.59
C LYS A 127 -22.45 8.61 11.01
N GLY A 128 -23.24 8.92 9.98
CA GLY A 128 -23.31 10.27 9.40
C GLY A 128 -22.07 10.69 8.62
N VAL A 129 -21.22 9.73 8.24
CA VAL A 129 -20.05 9.95 7.38
C VAL A 129 -20.45 9.65 5.94
N GLU A 130 -20.15 10.57 5.03
CA GLU A 130 -20.39 10.44 3.59
C GLU A 130 -19.07 10.16 2.85
N PRO A 131 -19.11 9.66 1.59
CA PRO A 131 -17.91 9.45 0.76
C PRO A 131 -16.92 10.62 0.74
N LYS A 132 -17.43 11.86 0.70
CA LYS A 132 -16.62 13.10 0.69
C LYS A 132 -15.83 13.34 1.99
N ASP A 133 -16.24 12.72 3.09
CA ASP A 133 -15.66 12.92 4.42
C ASP A 133 -14.49 11.95 4.67
N VAL A 134 -14.26 10.97 3.79
CA VAL A 134 -13.14 10.02 3.87
C VAL A 134 -12.44 9.95 2.52
N ASP A 135 -11.52 10.89 2.31
CA ASP A 135 -10.61 10.91 1.16
C ASP A 135 -9.24 11.51 1.55
N PHE A 136 -8.40 10.67 2.13
CA PHE A 136 -7.03 11.03 2.49
C PHE A 136 -6.05 9.94 2.08
N VAL A 137 -4.76 10.26 2.14
CA VAL A 137 -3.70 9.33 1.76
C VAL A 137 -2.66 9.29 2.86
N VAL A 138 -2.26 8.09 3.25
CA VAL A 138 -1.11 7.90 4.14
C VAL A 138 0.12 7.57 3.31
N VAL A 139 1.17 8.34 3.53
CA VAL A 139 2.52 8.17 2.99
C VAL A 139 3.41 7.66 4.12
N ARG A 140 3.61 6.34 4.14
CA ARG A 140 4.37 5.61 5.15
C ARG A 140 5.82 5.43 4.68
N GLU A 141 6.77 5.78 5.53
CA GLU A 141 8.17 5.36 5.36
C GLU A 141 8.26 3.83 5.44
N ASN A 142 9.02 3.21 4.55
CA ASN A 142 8.91 1.78 4.29
C ASN A 142 10.23 1.02 4.27
N THR A 143 11.34 1.66 4.64
CA THR A 143 12.71 1.15 4.49
C THR A 143 13.58 1.28 5.74
N GLU A 144 13.10 1.91 6.80
CA GLU A 144 13.80 2.02 8.09
C GLU A 144 12.80 1.96 9.27
N GLY A 145 13.19 2.49 10.43
CA GLY A 145 12.49 2.40 11.69
C GLY A 145 12.67 1.04 12.38
N VAL A 146 11.76 0.71 13.30
CA VAL A 146 11.75 -0.57 14.04
C VAL A 146 11.73 -1.80 13.12
N TYR A 147 11.21 -1.66 11.89
CA TYR A 147 11.17 -2.71 10.88
C TYR A 147 12.55 -3.10 10.33
N GLY A 148 13.59 -2.32 10.61
CA GLY A 148 14.99 -2.69 10.34
C GLY A 148 15.49 -3.86 11.19
N ASP A 149 14.75 -4.22 12.23
CA ASP A 149 15.04 -5.36 13.12
C ASP A 149 16.43 -5.30 13.79
N LEU A 150 16.81 -4.09 14.23
CA LEU A 150 18.05 -3.87 14.98
C LEU A 150 17.78 -4.03 16.48
N GLY A 151 18.70 -4.71 17.16
CA GLY A 151 18.57 -5.01 18.57
C GLY A 151 19.15 -6.38 18.92
N GLY A 152 18.57 -7.03 19.91
CA GLY A 152 18.96 -8.39 20.32
C GLY A 152 18.33 -8.82 21.63
N VAL A 153 18.55 -10.08 21.99
CA VAL A 153 18.08 -10.67 23.24
C VAL A 153 19.28 -11.14 24.07
N PHE A 154 19.29 -10.79 25.35
CA PHE A 154 20.26 -11.24 26.34
C PHE A 154 19.59 -12.17 27.33
N ARG A 155 20.25 -13.28 27.68
CA ARG A 155 19.74 -14.32 28.61
C ARG A 155 18.33 -14.82 28.28
N GLN A 156 18.08 -15.09 27.00
CA GLN A 156 16.79 -15.61 26.54
C GLN A 156 16.38 -16.88 27.30
N GLY A 157 15.13 -16.92 27.77
CA GLY A 157 14.54 -18.04 28.51
C GLY A 157 14.81 -18.03 30.01
N THR A 158 15.40 -16.97 30.58
CA THR A 158 15.63 -16.86 32.03
C THR A 158 14.86 -15.68 32.64
N PRO A 159 14.69 -15.62 33.98
CA PRO A 159 14.12 -14.45 34.65
C PRO A 159 14.91 -13.14 34.45
N ASP A 160 16.15 -13.22 33.96
CA ASP A 160 17.03 -12.07 33.68
C ASP A 160 17.02 -11.67 32.19
N GLU A 161 16.04 -12.15 31.42
CA GLU A 161 15.93 -11.88 29.99
C GLU A 161 15.74 -10.39 29.70
N ILE A 162 16.51 -9.87 28.75
CA ILE A 162 16.40 -8.51 28.23
C ILE A 162 16.27 -8.57 26.72
N ALA A 163 15.22 -7.95 26.18
CA ALA A 163 15.07 -7.71 24.75
C ALA A 163 15.25 -6.22 24.45
N ILE A 164 16.11 -5.91 23.48
CA ILE A 164 16.36 -4.57 22.99
C ILE A 164 15.89 -4.53 21.53
N GLN A 165 15.11 -3.52 21.18
CA GLN A 165 14.69 -3.24 19.82
C GLN A 165 14.85 -1.74 19.54
N GLU A 166 15.54 -1.41 18.45
CA GLU A 166 15.93 -0.04 18.11
C GLU A 166 15.04 0.55 17.01
N ASP A 167 14.60 1.80 17.21
CA ASP A 167 13.91 2.59 16.18
C ASP A 167 14.90 3.47 15.41
N VAL A 168 15.45 2.95 14.32
CA VAL A 168 16.50 3.63 13.55
C VAL A 168 15.89 4.49 12.43
N ASN A 169 16.07 5.80 12.53
CA ASN A 169 15.58 6.76 11.54
C ASN A 169 16.76 7.56 11.00
N THR A 170 16.98 7.55 9.68
CA THR A 170 18.09 8.27 9.07
C THR A 170 17.62 9.61 8.52
N ARG A 171 18.49 10.63 8.57
CA ARG A 171 18.15 11.94 7.98
C ARG A 171 17.75 11.80 6.50
N LYS A 172 18.42 10.93 5.74
CA LYS A 172 18.13 10.65 4.33
C LYS A 172 16.75 10.03 4.16
N GLY A 173 16.41 9.00 4.93
CA GLY A 173 15.13 8.29 4.87
C GLY A 173 13.96 9.19 5.20
N VAL A 174 14.06 9.92 6.31
CA VAL A 174 13.06 10.91 6.73
C VAL A 174 12.89 12.04 5.70
N GLU A 175 13.99 12.57 5.16
CA GLU A 175 13.89 13.69 4.19
C GLU A 175 13.20 13.27 2.90
N ARG A 176 13.54 12.11 2.33
CA ARG A 176 12.94 11.65 1.07
C ARG A 176 11.46 11.36 1.20
N ILE A 177 11.01 10.74 2.30
CA ILE A 177 9.59 10.42 2.48
C ILE A 177 8.76 11.67 2.75
N VAL A 178 9.28 12.61 3.54
CA VAL A 178 8.64 13.91 3.79
C VAL A 178 8.54 14.70 2.48
N ARG A 179 9.62 14.79 1.71
CA ARG A 179 9.62 15.47 0.41
C ARG A 179 8.63 14.84 -0.56
N TYR A 180 8.63 13.51 -0.65
CA TYR A 180 7.67 12.77 -1.46
C TYR A 180 6.23 13.08 -1.03
N ALA A 181 5.93 13.16 0.27
CA ALA A 181 4.59 13.48 0.76
C ALA A 181 4.14 14.90 0.39
N PHE A 182 5.05 15.90 0.47
CA PHE A 182 4.76 17.26 -0.01
C PHE A 182 4.51 17.31 -1.51
N GLU A 183 5.33 16.62 -2.31
CA GLU A 183 5.17 16.52 -3.76
C GLU A 183 3.86 15.81 -4.12
N TYR A 184 3.54 14.72 -3.43
CA TYR A 184 2.29 13.99 -3.59
C TYR A 184 1.09 14.90 -3.30
N CYS A 185 1.12 15.63 -2.18
CA CYS A 185 0.07 16.57 -1.81
C CYS A 185 -0.10 17.68 -2.87
N ALA A 186 0.99 18.20 -3.44
CA ALA A 186 0.92 19.24 -4.45
C ALA A 186 0.41 18.75 -5.82
N ALA A 187 0.74 17.50 -6.18
CA ALA A 187 0.47 16.95 -7.51
C ALA A 187 -0.89 16.23 -7.62
N ASN A 188 -1.47 15.79 -6.50
CA ASN A 188 -2.67 14.96 -6.49
C ASN A 188 -3.90 15.72 -6.00
N LYS A 189 -5.06 15.31 -6.53
CA LYS A 189 -6.37 15.86 -6.18
C LYS A 189 -7.13 14.92 -5.23
N LYS A 190 -8.16 15.47 -4.63
CA LYS A 190 -9.25 14.71 -4.01
C LYS A 190 -10.17 14.11 -5.06
N LEU A 191 -11.01 13.17 -4.64
CA LEU A 191 -12.02 12.51 -5.46
C LEU A 191 -13.01 13.50 -6.09
N ASP A 192 -13.33 14.59 -5.38
CA ASP A 192 -14.18 15.67 -5.88
C ASP A 192 -13.47 16.61 -6.88
N GLY A 193 -12.20 16.32 -7.21
CA GLY A 193 -11.37 17.11 -8.11
C GLY A 193 -10.72 18.35 -7.47
N SER A 194 -10.98 18.62 -6.19
CA SER A 194 -10.34 19.71 -5.47
C SER A 194 -8.86 19.42 -5.19
N PRO A 195 -7.99 20.44 -5.10
CA PRO A 195 -6.58 20.25 -4.77
C PRO A 195 -6.42 19.82 -3.30
N ARG A 196 -5.47 18.91 -3.03
CA ARG A 196 -5.02 18.66 -1.65
C ARG A 196 -4.19 19.85 -1.18
N ARG A 197 -4.38 20.27 0.07
CA ARG A 197 -3.74 21.49 0.61
C ARG A 197 -3.08 21.28 1.96
N ARG A 198 -3.38 20.18 2.66
CA ARG A 198 -2.87 19.90 4.01
C ARG A 198 -1.94 18.68 3.99
N LEU A 199 -0.79 18.81 4.64
CA LEU A 199 0.09 17.69 4.96
C LEU A 199 0.27 17.61 6.47
N LEU A 200 -0.11 16.48 7.05
CA LEU A 200 0.00 16.20 8.47
C LEU A 200 1.19 15.28 8.73
N LEU A 201 2.14 15.71 9.57
CA LEU A 201 3.14 14.84 10.17
C LEU A 201 2.53 14.08 11.36
N CYS A 202 2.64 12.76 11.36
CA CYS A 202 2.29 11.92 12.50
C CYS A 202 3.56 11.33 13.14
N ASP A 203 3.74 11.58 14.43
CA ASP A 203 4.85 11.03 15.22
C ASP A 203 4.46 10.72 16.68
N LYS A 204 5.46 10.43 17.52
CA LYS A 204 5.29 10.40 18.98
C LYS A 204 6.42 11.16 19.67
N SER A 205 6.77 12.35 19.16
CA SER A 205 7.96 13.12 19.58
C SER A 205 7.95 13.56 21.04
N ASN A 206 6.81 13.52 21.73
CA ASN A 206 6.73 13.75 23.17
C ASN A 206 7.27 12.58 24.04
N ALA A 207 7.36 11.37 23.49
CA ALA A 207 7.93 10.20 24.16
C ALA A 207 9.19 9.68 23.45
N MET A 208 9.19 9.68 22.12
CA MET A 208 10.31 9.26 21.27
C MET A 208 11.10 10.50 20.81
N THR A 209 11.78 11.15 21.76
CA THR A 209 12.35 12.50 21.58
C THR A 209 13.45 12.56 20.51
N HIS A 210 14.26 11.50 20.36
CA HIS A 210 15.35 11.46 19.39
C HIS A 210 14.83 11.26 17.95
N ALA A 211 14.11 10.16 17.70
CA ALA A 211 13.53 9.86 16.40
C ALA A 211 12.50 10.93 16.00
N GLY A 212 11.51 11.18 16.86
CA GLY A 212 10.49 12.21 16.62
C GLY A 212 11.09 13.61 16.45
N GLY A 213 12.13 13.95 17.22
CA GLY A 213 12.86 15.20 17.04
C GLY A 213 13.50 15.32 15.64
N LEU A 214 14.09 14.25 15.11
CA LEU A 214 14.61 14.23 13.73
C LEU A 214 13.49 14.49 12.72
N TRP A 215 12.38 13.75 12.81
CA TRP A 215 11.21 13.92 11.95
C TRP A 215 10.66 15.35 11.96
N GLN A 216 10.48 15.94 13.14
CA GLN A 216 10.01 17.32 13.29
C GLN A 216 10.93 18.35 12.61
N ARG A 217 12.24 18.25 12.83
CA ARG A 217 13.22 19.17 12.21
C ARG A 217 13.20 19.06 10.69
N VAL A 218 13.20 17.84 10.17
CA VAL A 218 13.18 17.58 8.71
C VAL A 218 11.87 18.07 8.10
N PHE A 219 10.74 17.78 8.72
CA PHE A 219 9.43 18.21 8.25
C PHE A 219 9.31 19.73 8.15
N LYS A 220 9.80 20.44 9.18
CA LYS A 220 9.84 21.91 9.18
C LYS A 220 10.76 22.45 8.07
N GLU A 221 11.95 21.88 7.92
CA GLU A 221 12.94 22.31 6.93
C GLU A 221 12.43 22.09 5.50
N VAL A 222 11.99 20.87 5.18
CA VAL A 222 11.45 20.55 3.85
C VAL A 222 10.18 21.34 3.58
N GLY A 223 9.33 21.52 4.60
CA GLY A 223 8.10 22.30 4.51
C GLY A 223 8.29 23.78 4.17
N GLY A 224 9.50 24.32 4.34
CA GLY A 224 9.88 25.66 3.88
C GLY A 224 9.88 25.79 2.35
N TYR A 225 10.08 24.70 1.61
CA TYR A 225 10.03 24.69 0.14
C TYR A 225 8.61 24.59 -0.43
N TYR A 226 7.60 24.35 0.41
CA TYR A 226 6.20 24.18 0.01
C TYR A 226 5.29 25.16 0.80
N PRO A 227 5.43 26.48 0.60
CA PRO A 227 4.65 27.48 1.35
C PRO A 227 3.14 27.40 1.08
N GLN A 228 2.73 26.84 -0.05
CA GLN A 228 1.33 26.66 -0.44
C GLN A 228 0.62 25.50 0.26
N ILE A 229 1.36 24.62 0.96
CA ILE A 229 0.81 23.49 1.71
C ILE A 229 0.73 23.86 3.19
N ASP A 230 -0.46 23.73 3.76
CA ASP A 230 -0.72 23.83 5.19
C ASP A 230 -0.10 22.64 5.92
N LYS A 231 0.70 22.93 6.94
CA LYS A 231 1.55 21.97 7.63
C LYS A 231 0.97 21.71 9.00
N GLN A 232 0.57 20.47 9.24
CA GLN A 232 -0.08 20.04 10.46
C GLN A 232 0.76 18.99 11.17
N HIS A 233 0.52 18.81 12.47
CA HIS A 233 1.17 17.78 13.27
C HIS A 233 0.17 17.21 14.25
N MET A 234 0.20 15.89 14.41
CA MET A 234 -0.50 15.18 15.48
C MET A 234 0.37 14.06 16.03
N TYR A 235 0.21 13.77 17.32
CA TYR A 235 0.72 12.52 17.87
C TYR A 235 -0.14 11.34 17.41
N VAL A 236 0.47 10.16 17.23
CA VAL A 236 -0.21 8.97 16.68
C VAL A 236 -1.48 8.57 17.45
N ASP A 237 -1.49 8.70 18.77
CA ASP A 237 -2.67 8.44 19.62
C ASP A 237 -3.80 9.45 19.37
N ALA A 238 -3.46 10.74 19.29
CA ALA A 238 -4.43 11.78 18.94
C ALA A 238 -4.95 11.60 17.51
N LEU A 239 -4.09 11.23 16.56
CA LEU A 239 -4.47 10.95 15.19
C LEU A 239 -5.47 9.78 15.11
N CYS A 240 -5.19 8.66 15.78
CA CYS A 240 -6.10 7.52 15.83
C CYS A 240 -7.50 7.91 16.35
N MET A 241 -7.57 8.73 17.40
CA MET A 241 -8.83 9.27 17.89
C MET A 241 -9.52 10.15 16.85
N GLN A 242 -8.77 11.04 16.18
CA GLN A 242 -9.33 11.98 15.21
C GLN A 242 -9.82 11.30 13.93
N MET A 243 -9.19 10.21 13.49
CA MET A 243 -9.70 9.37 12.39
C MET A 243 -11.12 8.85 12.63
N ILE A 244 -11.48 8.61 13.89
CA ILE A 244 -12.82 8.16 14.27
C ILE A 244 -13.77 9.35 14.45
N ARG A 245 -13.27 10.47 15.02
CA ARG A 245 -14.11 11.62 15.37
C ARG A 245 -14.48 12.50 14.18
N ASP A 246 -13.54 12.76 13.28
CA ASP A 246 -13.72 13.64 12.13
C ASP A 246 -12.66 13.31 11.05
N PRO A 247 -12.86 12.25 10.24
CA PRO A 247 -11.91 11.89 9.19
C PRO A 247 -11.81 12.94 8.06
N GLY A 248 -12.78 13.84 7.91
CA GLY A 248 -12.82 14.84 6.83
C GLY A 248 -11.73 15.92 6.94
N GLN A 249 -11.11 16.01 8.11
CA GLN A 249 -10.01 16.96 8.35
C GLN A 249 -8.69 16.55 7.66
N PHE A 250 -8.55 15.33 7.15
CA PHE A 250 -7.29 14.84 6.58
C PHE A 250 -7.22 14.99 5.05
N ASP A 251 -6.01 15.23 4.53
CA ASP A 251 -5.70 15.26 3.09
C ASP A 251 -4.56 14.28 2.78
N VAL A 252 -3.36 14.55 3.32
CA VAL A 252 -2.19 13.66 3.25
C VAL A 252 -1.58 13.57 4.64
N ILE A 253 -1.22 12.36 5.06
CA ILE A 253 -0.53 12.07 6.31
C ILE A 253 0.82 11.47 5.97
N VAL A 254 1.90 11.95 6.58
CA VAL A 254 3.24 11.35 6.48
C VAL A 254 3.69 10.86 7.84
N THR A 255 4.24 9.64 7.89
CA THR A 255 4.67 9.03 9.15
C THR A 255 5.72 7.93 8.96
N ASN A 256 6.29 7.46 10.07
CA ASN A 256 7.27 6.38 10.09
C ASN A 256 6.63 5.02 9.78
N ASN A 257 7.47 3.99 9.70
CA ASN A 257 7.06 2.65 9.29
C ASN A 257 6.01 2.01 10.21
N MET A 258 6.27 1.98 11.53
CA MET A 258 5.37 1.35 12.51
C MET A 258 4.04 2.09 12.65
N PHE A 259 4.06 3.41 12.76
CA PHE A 259 2.82 4.19 12.90
C PHE A 259 2.01 4.13 11.61
N GLY A 260 2.67 4.19 10.45
CA GLY A 260 2.02 4.05 9.15
C GLY A 260 1.27 2.73 9.02
N ASP A 261 1.87 1.63 9.49
CA ASP A 261 1.23 0.32 9.56
C ASP A 261 -0.08 0.36 10.35
N ILE A 262 0.00 0.83 11.61
CA ILE A 262 -1.14 0.86 12.54
C ILE A 262 -2.27 1.76 12.02
N ILE A 263 -1.95 2.99 11.62
CA ILE A 263 -3.00 3.97 11.25
C ILE A 263 -3.66 3.62 9.92
N THR A 264 -2.97 2.91 9.03
CA THR A 264 -3.56 2.54 7.74
C THR A 264 -4.49 1.34 7.86
N ASP A 265 -4.23 0.42 8.79
CA ASP A 265 -5.18 -0.64 9.14
C ASP A 265 -6.42 -0.07 9.85
N LEU A 266 -6.24 0.89 10.77
CA LEU A 266 -7.36 1.65 11.35
C LEU A 266 -8.18 2.33 10.25
N ALA A 267 -7.50 3.05 9.34
CA ALA A 267 -8.14 3.78 8.27
C ALA A 267 -8.81 2.87 7.22
N ALA A 268 -8.31 1.65 7.01
CA ALA A 268 -8.97 0.65 6.17
C ALA A 268 -10.37 0.33 6.69
N GLY A 269 -10.58 0.31 8.01
CA GLY A 269 -11.89 0.17 8.63
C GLY A 269 -12.90 1.26 8.23
N LEU A 270 -12.43 2.45 7.84
CA LEU A 270 -13.29 3.55 7.40
C LEU A 270 -13.83 3.36 5.96
N GLN A 271 -13.22 2.47 5.17
CA GLN A 271 -13.53 2.25 3.75
C GLN A 271 -13.99 0.81 3.45
N GLY A 272 -14.55 0.10 4.43
CA GLY A 272 -15.02 -1.28 4.27
C GLY A 272 -14.05 -2.36 4.74
N GLY A 273 -12.94 -1.99 5.36
CA GLY A 273 -11.96 -2.90 5.95
C GLY A 273 -10.77 -3.22 5.05
N LEU A 274 -9.90 -4.11 5.54
CA LEU A 274 -8.66 -4.51 4.86
C LEU A 274 -8.90 -5.12 3.47
N GLY A 275 -10.06 -5.75 3.26
CA GLY A 275 -10.48 -6.31 1.98
C GLY A 275 -10.70 -5.28 0.88
N MET A 276 -10.82 -3.99 1.21
CA MET A 276 -10.98 -2.87 0.27
C MET A 276 -9.69 -2.05 0.10
N ALA A 277 -8.69 -2.25 0.94
CA ALA A 277 -7.56 -1.35 1.06
C ALA A 277 -6.44 -1.65 0.04
N ALA A 278 -6.16 -0.68 -0.82
CA ALA A 278 -5.10 -0.74 -1.82
C ALA A 278 -3.79 -0.10 -1.33
N SER A 279 -2.64 -0.55 -1.87
CA SER A 279 -1.37 0.10 -1.58
C SER A 279 -0.33 0.02 -2.71
N GLY A 280 0.58 0.98 -2.72
CA GLY A 280 1.76 0.99 -3.59
C GLY A 280 3.03 1.28 -2.80
N ASN A 281 4.04 0.43 -2.94
CA ASN A 281 5.39 0.59 -2.42
C ASN A 281 6.25 1.14 -3.54
N LEU A 282 6.51 2.44 -3.49
CA LEU A 282 6.99 3.19 -4.63
C LEU A 282 8.45 3.61 -4.44
N HIS A 283 9.18 3.56 -5.55
CA HIS A 283 10.39 4.33 -5.74
C HIS A 283 10.22 5.16 -7.02
N PRO A 284 10.07 6.50 -6.92
CA PRO A 284 9.96 7.36 -8.10
C PRO A 284 11.09 7.11 -9.10
N GLY A 285 10.75 6.88 -10.37
CA GLY A 285 11.71 6.64 -11.46
C GLY A 285 12.33 5.23 -11.49
N LYS A 286 11.86 4.28 -10.67
CA LYS A 286 12.27 2.87 -10.70
C LYS A 286 11.05 1.94 -10.64
N THR A 287 11.26 0.65 -10.87
CA THR A 287 10.24 -0.39 -10.70
C THR A 287 9.63 -0.31 -9.30
N SER A 288 8.30 -0.26 -9.24
CA SER A 288 7.53 -0.16 -8.00
C SER A 288 6.68 -1.42 -7.78
N MET A 289 6.29 -1.66 -6.52
CA MET A 289 5.52 -2.83 -6.11
C MET A 289 4.12 -2.41 -5.65
N PHE A 290 3.10 -3.16 -6.04
CA PHE A 290 1.70 -2.91 -5.69
C PHE A 290 1.12 -4.15 -5.01
N GLU A 291 0.58 -3.98 -3.81
CA GLU A 291 0.00 -5.06 -2.99
C GLU A 291 -1.27 -4.56 -2.27
N PRO A 292 -2.29 -5.41 -2.08
CA PRO A 292 -3.37 -5.09 -1.15
C PRO A 292 -2.82 -4.98 0.28
N VAL A 293 -3.50 -4.22 1.14
CA VAL A 293 -3.03 -4.02 2.52
C VAL A 293 -3.16 -5.29 3.38
N HIS A 294 -4.14 -6.14 3.11
CA HIS A 294 -4.42 -7.32 3.92
C HIS A 294 -3.28 -8.36 3.90
N GLY A 295 -3.17 -9.15 4.98
CA GLY A 295 -2.28 -10.31 5.04
C GLY A 295 -2.83 -11.55 4.28
N SER A 296 -2.17 -12.70 4.46
CA SER A 296 -2.52 -13.95 3.77
C SER A 296 -3.78 -14.64 4.28
N ALA A 297 -4.33 -14.18 5.41
CA ALA A 297 -5.55 -14.69 6.05
C ALA A 297 -5.72 -16.24 6.00
N PRO A 298 -4.77 -17.03 6.54
CA PRO A 298 -4.81 -18.50 6.47
C PRO A 298 -6.13 -19.16 6.88
N PRO A 299 -6.87 -18.66 7.90
CA PRO A 299 -8.15 -19.27 8.31
C PRO A 299 -9.24 -19.29 7.23
N ILE A 300 -9.16 -18.42 6.22
CA ILE A 300 -10.16 -18.31 5.14
C ILE A 300 -9.63 -18.72 3.76
N ALA A 301 -8.34 -19.05 3.67
CA ALA A 301 -7.72 -19.47 2.41
C ALA A 301 -8.37 -20.75 1.85
N GLY A 302 -8.59 -20.77 0.54
CA GLY A 302 -9.19 -21.87 -0.20
C GLY A 302 -10.71 -21.99 -0.06
N LYS A 303 -11.36 -21.04 0.63
CA LYS A 303 -12.82 -21.07 0.89
C LYS A 303 -13.63 -20.23 -0.09
N ASN A 304 -12.99 -19.49 -1.01
CA ASN A 304 -13.68 -18.59 -1.93
C ASN A 304 -14.54 -17.52 -1.22
N ILE A 305 -14.10 -17.03 -0.07
CA ILE A 305 -14.80 -15.98 0.69
C ILE A 305 -13.93 -14.74 0.93
N ALA A 306 -12.68 -14.75 0.47
CA ALA A 306 -11.79 -13.61 0.56
C ALA A 306 -12.29 -12.47 -0.35
N ASN A 307 -12.25 -11.24 0.14
CA ASN A 307 -12.62 -10.06 -0.62
C ASN A 307 -11.53 -9.71 -1.65
N PRO A 308 -11.82 -9.72 -2.97
CA PRO A 308 -10.83 -9.41 -4.00
C PRO A 308 -10.65 -7.91 -4.29
N PHE A 309 -11.52 -7.04 -3.75
CA PHE A 309 -11.58 -5.63 -4.15
C PHE A 309 -10.31 -4.86 -3.82
N GLY A 310 -9.63 -5.15 -2.72
CA GLY A 310 -8.36 -4.52 -2.35
C GLY A 310 -7.26 -4.81 -3.37
N ALA A 311 -7.19 -6.05 -3.89
CA ALA A 311 -6.26 -6.42 -4.95
C ALA A 311 -6.65 -5.76 -6.29
N ILE A 312 -7.94 -5.69 -6.60
CA ILE A 312 -8.46 -5.04 -7.82
C ILE A 312 -8.19 -3.53 -7.80
N LEU A 313 -8.44 -2.85 -6.68
CA LEU A 313 -8.16 -1.41 -6.49
C LEU A 313 -6.65 -1.14 -6.49
N THR A 314 -5.84 -2.08 -5.99
CA THR A 314 -4.38 -2.02 -6.12
C THR A 314 -3.94 -2.10 -7.59
N ALA A 315 -4.60 -2.94 -8.40
CA ALA A 315 -4.36 -2.97 -9.84
C ALA A 315 -4.74 -1.63 -10.52
N ALA A 316 -5.85 -1.00 -10.13
CA ALA A 316 -6.20 0.35 -10.60
C ALA A 316 -5.15 1.41 -10.21
N MET A 317 -4.63 1.33 -8.99
CA MET A 317 -3.53 2.20 -8.54
C MET A 317 -2.26 2.00 -9.38
N MET A 318 -1.91 0.75 -9.73
CA MET A 318 -0.80 0.44 -10.64
C MET A 318 -1.02 1.02 -12.04
N LEU A 319 -2.23 0.93 -12.60
CA LEU A 319 -2.56 1.53 -13.89
C LEU A 319 -2.41 3.05 -13.86
N SER A 320 -2.86 3.70 -12.78
CA SER A 320 -2.66 5.13 -12.57
C SER A 320 -1.18 5.50 -12.53
N HIS A 321 -0.34 4.68 -11.89
CA HIS A 321 1.11 4.86 -11.87
C HIS A 321 1.74 4.78 -13.27
N PHE A 322 1.20 3.95 -14.16
CA PHE A 322 1.62 3.90 -15.57
C PHE A 322 1.06 5.05 -16.44
N GLY A 323 0.25 5.94 -15.88
CA GLY A 323 -0.44 6.99 -16.62
C GLY A 323 -1.66 6.49 -17.40
N MET A 324 -2.13 5.26 -17.14
CA MET A 324 -3.31 4.67 -17.76
C MET A 324 -4.59 5.04 -16.99
N THR A 325 -4.78 6.33 -16.71
CA THR A 325 -5.83 6.85 -15.82
C THR A 325 -7.23 6.40 -16.20
N SER A 326 -7.59 6.45 -17.49
CA SER A 326 -8.92 6.03 -17.95
C SER A 326 -9.23 4.55 -17.64
N LYS A 327 -8.22 3.66 -17.69
CA LYS A 327 -8.41 2.25 -17.33
C LYS A 327 -8.54 2.08 -15.82
N ALA A 328 -7.76 2.83 -15.03
CA ALA A 328 -7.89 2.83 -13.58
C ALA A 328 -9.29 3.28 -13.13
N GLU A 329 -9.79 4.38 -13.70
CA GLU A 329 -11.14 4.92 -13.42
C GLU A 329 -12.24 3.92 -13.78
N ARG A 330 -12.09 3.16 -14.87
CA ARG A 330 -13.04 2.08 -15.23
C ARG A 330 -13.09 0.98 -14.16
N ILE A 331 -11.92 0.56 -13.64
CA ILE A 331 -11.86 -0.44 -12.55
C ILE A 331 -12.51 0.13 -11.29
N GLU A 332 -12.17 1.35 -10.88
CA GLU A 332 -12.74 2.00 -9.70
C GLU A 332 -14.27 2.14 -9.82
N ALA A 333 -14.78 2.52 -10.99
CA ALA A 333 -16.21 2.60 -11.28
C ALA A 333 -16.90 1.23 -11.20
N ALA A 334 -16.25 0.17 -11.71
CA ALA A 334 -16.75 -1.20 -11.62
C ALA A 334 -16.84 -1.66 -10.15
N VAL A 335 -15.82 -1.40 -9.33
CA VAL A 335 -15.86 -1.74 -7.89
C VAL A 335 -16.96 -0.97 -7.18
N LEU A 336 -17.11 0.33 -7.44
CA LEU A 336 -18.19 1.14 -6.88
C LEU A 336 -19.57 0.57 -7.23
N GLU A 337 -19.78 0.16 -8.47
CA GLU A 337 -21.06 -0.40 -8.89
C GLU A 337 -21.31 -1.79 -8.27
N ALA A 338 -20.26 -2.59 -8.09
CA ALA A 338 -20.35 -3.87 -7.37
C ALA A 338 -20.88 -3.65 -5.94
N VAL A 339 -20.33 -2.65 -5.24
CA VAL A 339 -20.73 -2.27 -3.89
C VAL A 339 -22.19 -1.82 -3.87
N ARG A 340 -22.59 -0.91 -4.77
CA ARG A 340 -23.97 -0.39 -4.85
C ARG A 340 -25.00 -1.48 -5.13
N GLN A 341 -24.66 -2.44 -5.97
CA GLN A 341 -25.55 -3.57 -6.31
C GLN A 341 -25.43 -4.76 -5.34
N LYS A 342 -24.62 -4.65 -4.28
CA LYS A 342 -24.30 -5.73 -3.33
C LYS A 342 -23.78 -6.99 -4.03
N LYS A 343 -23.08 -6.82 -5.16
CA LYS A 343 -22.35 -7.85 -5.90
C LYS A 343 -20.95 -7.99 -5.31
N THR A 344 -20.92 -8.18 -4.00
CA THR A 344 -19.70 -8.17 -3.18
C THR A 344 -19.61 -9.43 -2.33
N THR A 345 -18.46 -9.62 -1.68
CA THR A 345 -18.26 -10.67 -0.67
C THR A 345 -18.97 -10.33 0.65
N THR A 346 -19.11 -11.34 1.51
CA THR A 346 -19.89 -11.26 2.75
C THR A 346 -19.35 -10.26 3.77
N ASP A 347 -18.05 -10.02 3.79
CA ASP A 347 -17.38 -9.08 4.72
C ASP A 347 -17.83 -7.63 4.52
N ILE A 348 -18.32 -7.28 3.33
CA ILE A 348 -18.86 -5.95 3.00
C ILE A 348 -20.32 -6.00 2.56
N GLY A 349 -21.08 -6.98 3.06
CA GLY A 349 -22.54 -7.01 2.99
C GLY A 349 -23.16 -7.64 1.73
N GLY A 350 -22.35 -8.31 0.90
CA GLY A 350 -22.83 -9.07 -0.25
C GLY A 350 -23.01 -10.56 0.05
N SER A 351 -23.07 -11.37 -1.01
CA SER A 351 -23.27 -12.83 -0.94
C SER A 351 -22.41 -13.63 -1.93
N LEU A 352 -21.58 -12.95 -2.71
CA LEU A 352 -20.72 -13.59 -3.70
C LEU A 352 -19.49 -14.19 -3.02
N GLY A 353 -18.92 -15.21 -3.66
CA GLY A 353 -17.56 -15.64 -3.35
C GLY A 353 -16.50 -14.80 -4.04
N THR A 354 -15.23 -15.06 -3.73
CA THR A 354 -14.08 -14.33 -4.27
C THR A 354 -14.06 -14.31 -5.80
N ARG A 355 -14.25 -15.48 -6.43
CA ARG A 355 -14.24 -15.62 -7.88
C ARG A 355 -15.42 -14.92 -8.52
N GLU A 356 -16.62 -15.08 -7.96
CA GLU A 356 -17.84 -14.53 -8.50
C GLU A 356 -17.86 -13.00 -8.41
N ALA A 357 -17.32 -12.43 -7.33
CA ALA A 357 -17.12 -10.98 -7.21
C ALA A 357 -16.09 -10.46 -8.24
N GLY A 358 -14.96 -11.17 -8.39
CA GLY A 358 -13.95 -10.85 -9.40
C GLY A 358 -14.47 -10.88 -10.84
N ASP A 359 -15.22 -11.94 -11.18
CA ASP A 359 -15.85 -12.11 -12.49
C ASP A 359 -16.90 -11.03 -12.76
N TRP A 360 -17.69 -10.65 -11.76
CA TRP A 360 -18.65 -9.56 -11.90
C TRP A 360 -17.96 -8.24 -12.26
N VAL A 361 -16.87 -7.90 -11.56
CA VAL A 361 -16.09 -6.68 -11.83
C VAL A 361 -15.45 -6.73 -13.22
N ALA A 362 -14.84 -7.85 -13.60
CA ALA A 362 -14.19 -8.00 -14.90
C ALA A 362 -15.21 -7.83 -16.05
N ASN A 363 -16.41 -8.40 -15.91
CA ASN A 363 -17.49 -8.24 -16.88
C ASN A 363 -17.97 -6.78 -16.97
N TYR A 364 -18.15 -6.11 -15.84
CA TYR A 364 -18.56 -4.70 -15.84
C TYR A 364 -17.48 -3.80 -16.45
N ALA A 365 -16.21 -3.99 -16.06
CA ALA A 365 -15.09 -3.16 -16.49
C ALA A 365 -14.70 -3.35 -17.97
N SER A 366 -15.19 -4.39 -18.64
CA SER A 366 -14.94 -4.62 -20.08
C SER A 366 -15.81 -3.75 -20.99
N HIS A 367 -16.97 -3.30 -20.50
CA HIS A 367 -17.86 -2.34 -21.16
C HIS A 367 -17.51 -0.89 -20.78
#